data_AF-A0A238JER4-F1
#
_entry.id   AF-A0A238JER4-F1
#
_cell.length_a   1.000
_cell.length_b   1.000
_cell.length_c   1.000
_cell.angle_alpha   90.00
_cell.angle_beta   90.00
_cell.angle_gamma   90.00
#
_symmetry.space_group_name_H-M   'P 1'
#
loop_
_entity.id
_entity.type
_entity.pdbx_description
1 polymer ?
#
loop_
_entity_poly.entity_id
_entity_poly.type
_entity_poly.pdbx_seq_one_letter_code
_entity_poly.pdbx_strand_id
1 'polypeptide(L)'
;MGFAEFFTLIKEWFGSYAALIFVVWVVVAWALLQTAKTSKDQARFRNWASRMHRPYKALMNRVMVGLERVLMPRTVEEFPRPKRLVNRIYWWLAPLAKDPQDVERLRRKLWSWPILSAAILLSVAYPVMFATVQWGVSGDALGFGGHPLFPDDVHWGIRWPILLVLAISVIFRIMALALAEGVFEKLQLGLLLAFVFAFAGAVVVAGVVALALVVLGVVATRGAVAIGLAFAVAIAFAFAVAGALPAPFAFPITLAITVSVAALVSTGARKGIGVASHLSMLFGFGALIIIRLATEKSQDGLTVLLTLGLLPCLNAFFDWLSYGMTIFLLQKGQAKRGVWPFLCGVADVVAAGVIFAALAASLVAILAQINLWRGDILVDVRAILDQPGEHLWVIAMIASTLVPTLVHLGLALFSLITWVPVPFWQGGVDRLLDQEDTMGGWWAAARLSGALVGVYGGFLLLGGAVLWALWQLGAVIVSGYVGWLHVLLDWIGSPVMPVVI
;
A
#
# COMPACT_ATOMS: atom_id res chain seq x y z
N MET A 1 -2.63 -14.27 -25.88
CA MET A 1 -1.40 -13.78 -26.52
C MET A 1 -0.26 -14.68 -26.06
N GLY A 2 0.41 -15.37 -26.98
CA GLY A 2 1.48 -16.30 -26.64
C GLY A 2 2.78 -15.58 -26.26
N PHE A 3 3.63 -16.23 -25.46
CA PHE A 3 4.91 -15.70 -24.95
C PHE A 3 5.83 -15.15 -26.06
N ALA A 4 5.85 -15.81 -27.22
CA ALA A 4 6.60 -15.35 -28.39
C ALA A 4 6.04 -14.05 -28.99
N GLU A 5 4.71 -13.90 -29.05
CA GLU A 5 4.05 -12.71 -29.59
C GLU A 5 4.28 -11.48 -28.71
N PHE A 6 4.28 -11.66 -27.38
CA PHE A 6 4.61 -10.57 -26.44
C PHE A 6 6.06 -10.09 -26.60
N PHE A 7 7.01 -11.00 -26.86
CA PHE A 7 8.41 -10.63 -27.10
C PHE A 7 8.64 -9.95 -28.45
N THR A 8 7.95 -10.39 -29.51
CA THR A 8 7.98 -9.68 -30.80
C THR A 8 7.40 -8.28 -30.63
N LEU A 9 6.30 -8.14 -29.88
CA LEU A 9 5.70 -6.85 -29.54
C LEU A 9 6.65 -5.97 -28.71
N ILE A 10 7.34 -6.51 -27.69
CA ILE A 10 8.34 -5.79 -26.90
C ILE A 10 9.54 -5.38 -27.74
N LYS A 11 10.00 -6.23 -28.67
CA LYS A 11 11.17 -5.94 -29.52
C LYS A 11 10.84 -4.85 -30.54
N GLU A 12 9.64 -4.91 -31.13
CA GLU A 12 9.08 -3.84 -31.96
C GLU A 12 8.86 -2.55 -31.15
N TRP A 13 8.40 -2.66 -29.90
CA TRP A 13 8.29 -1.54 -28.96
C TRP A 13 9.64 -0.94 -28.62
N PHE A 14 10.68 -1.73 -28.34
CA PHE A 14 12.01 -1.23 -27.98
C PHE A 14 12.66 -0.45 -29.13
N GLY A 15 12.51 -0.92 -30.38
CA GLY A 15 12.92 -0.15 -31.55
C GLY A 15 12.18 1.17 -31.66
N SER A 16 10.87 1.15 -31.38
CA SER A 16 10.00 2.33 -31.36
C SER A 16 10.37 3.31 -30.24
N TYR A 17 10.76 2.83 -29.06
CA TYR A 17 11.21 3.65 -27.93
C TYR A 17 12.59 4.25 -28.18
N ALA A 18 13.53 3.51 -28.76
CA ALA A 18 14.84 4.06 -29.12
C ALA A 18 14.69 5.21 -30.14
N ALA A 19 13.84 5.02 -31.15
CA ALA A 19 13.48 6.06 -32.10
C ALA A 19 12.77 7.26 -31.42
N LEU A 20 11.81 7.01 -30.52
CA LEU A 20 11.13 8.04 -29.76
C LEU A 20 12.10 8.84 -28.86
N ILE A 21 13.00 8.15 -28.14
CA ILE A 21 14.04 8.77 -27.30
C ILE A 21 14.98 9.62 -28.15
N PHE A 22 15.37 9.13 -29.33
CA PHE A 22 16.18 9.91 -30.27
C PHE A 22 15.44 11.16 -30.78
N VAL A 23 14.17 11.03 -31.16
CA VAL A 23 13.34 12.17 -31.58
C VAL A 23 13.21 13.19 -30.44
N VAL A 24 12.91 12.74 -29.21
CA VAL A 24 12.86 13.60 -28.02
C VAL A 24 14.22 14.27 -27.78
N TRP A 25 15.34 13.56 -27.96
CA TRP A 25 16.68 14.12 -27.84
C TRP A 25 16.95 15.23 -28.85
N VAL A 26 16.62 15.01 -30.12
CA VAL A 26 16.77 16.02 -31.19
C VAL A 26 15.88 17.23 -30.91
N VAL A 27 14.61 17.01 -30.53
CA VAL A 27 13.66 18.08 -30.22
C VAL A 27 14.13 18.91 -29.02
N VAL A 28 14.62 18.26 -27.96
CA VAL A 28 15.18 18.95 -26.80
C VAL A 28 16.42 19.73 -27.21
N ALA A 29 17.38 19.13 -27.93
CA ALA A 29 18.59 19.81 -28.41
C ALA A 29 18.26 21.06 -29.24
N TRP A 30 17.31 20.94 -30.16
CA TRP A 30 16.84 22.05 -30.99
C TRP A 30 16.17 23.14 -30.14
N ALA A 31 15.29 22.77 -29.19
CA ALA A 31 14.64 23.72 -28.30
C ALA A 31 15.65 24.48 -27.41
N LEU A 32 16.70 23.81 -26.94
CA LEU A 32 17.79 24.44 -26.19
C LEU A 32 18.52 25.51 -27.01
N LEU A 33 18.76 25.25 -28.29
CA LEU A 33 19.40 26.22 -29.19
C LEU A 33 18.53 27.42 -29.51
N GLN A 34 17.23 27.22 -29.69
CA GLN A 34 16.30 28.32 -29.97
C GLN A 34 16.12 29.23 -28.75
N THR A 35 16.16 28.66 -27.54
CA THR A 35 15.96 29.41 -26.30
C THR A 35 17.23 30.10 -25.81
N ALA A 36 18.44 29.72 -26.24
CA ALA A 36 19.68 30.36 -25.79
C ALA A 36 19.99 31.74 -26.46
N LYS A 37 19.09 32.28 -27.27
CA LYS A 37 19.36 33.45 -28.15
C LYS A 37 19.30 34.81 -27.47
N THR A 38 18.62 34.96 -26.33
CA THR A 38 18.49 36.26 -25.64
C THR A 38 19.16 36.22 -24.27
N SER A 39 19.81 37.31 -23.85
CA SER A 39 20.47 37.40 -22.52
C SER A 39 19.53 37.05 -21.35
N LYS A 40 18.23 37.35 -21.49
CA LYS A 40 17.18 36.99 -20.54
C LYS A 40 16.94 35.48 -20.48
N ASP A 41 16.94 34.80 -21.62
CA ASP A 41 16.75 33.35 -21.68
C ASP A 41 18.03 32.59 -21.27
N GLN A 42 19.21 33.12 -21.56
CA GLN A 42 20.48 32.62 -21.06
C GLN A 42 20.54 32.66 -19.52
N ALA A 43 20.10 33.78 -18.92
CA ALA A 43 19.98 33.90 -17.46
C ALA A 43 18.93 32.94 -16.88
N ARG A 44 17.82 32.68 -17.59
CA ARG A 44 16.84 31.65 -17.21
C ARG A 44 17.45 30.25 -17.28
N PHE A 45 18.29 29.97 -18.28
CA PHE A 45 18.92 28.68 -18.48
C PHE A 45 19.99 28.35 -17.42
N ARG A 46 20.86 29.31 -17.06
CA ARG A 46 21.77 29.17 -15.90
C ARG A 46 21.00 28.98 -14.61
N ASN A 47 19.92 29.74 -14.44
CA ASN A 47 19.01 29.54 -13.31
C ASN A 47 18.38 28.15 -13.34
N TRP A 48 18.03 27.59 -14.49
CA TRP A 48 17.44 26.25 -14.56
C TRP A 48 18.47 25.14 -14.30
N ALA A 49 19.66 25.20 -14.87
CA ALA A 49 20.72 24.20 -14.66
C ALA A 49 21.22 24.17 -13.21
N SER A 50 21.37 25.34 -12.58
CA SER A 50 21.64 25.42 -11.13
C SER A 50 20.49 24.87 -10.28
N ARG A 51 19.31 24.66 -10.87
CA ARG A 51 18.11 24.12 -10.22
C ARG A 51 17.83 22.67 -10.58
N MET A 52 18.63 21.98 -11.38
CA MET A 52 18.38 20.59 -11.79
C MET A 52 18.32 19.57 -10.64
N HIS A 53 18.87 19.91 -9.47
CA HIS A 53 18.70 19.13 -8.24
C HIS A 53 17.40 19.44 -7.48
N ARG A 54 16.72 20.55 -7.81
CA ARG A 54 15.46 20.97 -7.18
C ARG A 54 14.27 20.06 -7.53
N PRO A 55 14.11 19.51 -8.75
CA PRO A 55 13.06 18.53 -9.04
C PRO A 55 13.08 17.33 -8.09
N TYR A 56 14.24 16.73 -7.83
CA TYR A 56 14.37 15.66 -6.84
C TYR A 56 13.96 16.11 -5.45
N LYS A 57 14.51 17.24 -4.96
CA LYS A 57 14.16 17.77 -3.64
C LYS A 57 12.68 18.15 -3.55
N ALA A 58 12.09 18.70 -4.61
CA ALA A 58 10.69 19.10 -4.68
C ALA A 58 9.77 17.88 -4.72
N LEU A 59 10.09 16.86 -5.50
CA LEU A 59 9.37 15.59 -5.53
C LEU A 59 9.44 14.92 -4.17
N MET A 60 10.65 14.80 -3.61
CA MET A 60 10.87 14.23 -2.29
C MET A 60 10.09 14.99 -1.22
N ASN A 61 10.13 16.33 -1.22
CA ASN A 61 9.33 17.15 -0.30
C ASN A 61 7.82 16.92 -0.51
N ARG A 62 7.34 16.81 -1.75
CA ARG A 62 5.92 16.50 -2.03
C ARG A 62 5.52 15.13 -1.51
N VAL A 63 6.36 14.11 -1.70
CA VAL A 63 6.12 12.77 -1.16
C VAL A 63 6.12 12.80 0.36
N MET A 64 7.09 13.48 0.99
CA MET A 64 7.12 13.63 2.45
C MET A 64 5.89 14.36 2.98
N VAL A 65 5.46 15.45 2.33
CA VAL A 65 4.23 16.18 2.70
C VAL A 65 2.99 15.29 2.51
N GLY A 66 2.93 14.49 1.43
CA GLY A 66 1.86 13.53 1.19
C GLY A 66 1.81 12.45 2.27
N LEU A 67 2.95 11.82 2.56
CA LEU A 67 3.11 10.85 3.63
C LEU A 67 2.72 11.47 4.98
N GLU A 68 3.15 12.69 5.28
CA GLU A 68 2.75 13.38 6.50
C GLU A 68 1.25 13.59 6.58
N ARG A 69 0.57 14.01 5.51
CA ARG A 69 -0.89 14.18 5.50
C ARG A 69 -1.65 12.87 5.71
N VAL A 70 -1.08 11.75 5.25
CA VAL A 70 -1.67 10.41 5.38
C VAL A 70 -1.41 9.83 6.76
N LEU A 71 -0.19 9.97 7.26
CA LEU A 71 0.30 9.27 8.44
C LEU A 71 0.17 10.08 9.73
N MET A 72 0.15 11.42 9.68
CA MET A 72 0.11 12.24 10.88
C MET A 72 -1.33 12.48 11.37
N PRO A 73 -1.53 12.48 12.70
CA PRO A 73 -2.82 12.78 13.29
C PRO A 73 -3.17 14.27 13.15
N ARG A 74 -4.47 14.58 13.09
CA ARG A 74 -4.96 15.96 13.24
C ARG A 74 -4.82 16.43 14.69
N THR A 75 -4.78 17.73 14.91
CA THR A 75 -4.78 18.27 16.28
C THR A 75 -6.18 18.31 16.87
N VAL A 76 -6.27 18.34 18.21
CA VAL A 76 -7.55 18.57 18.92
C VAL A 76 -8.17 19.92 18.53
N GLU A 77 -7.35 20.91 18.20
CA GLU A 77 -7.80 22.24 17.75
C GLU A 77 -8.48 22.17 16.37
N GLU A 78 -7.90 21.42 15.43
CA GLU A 78 -8.46 21.22 14.08
C GLU A 78 -9.73 20.36 14.09
N PHE A 79 -9.86 19.47 15.09
CA PHE A 79 -10.98 18.55 15.21
C PHE A 79 -11.53 18.57 16.64
N PRO A 80 -12.32 19.60 17.02
CA PRO A 80 -12.79 19.77 18.39
C PRO A 80 -13.81 18.70 18.78
N ARG A 81 -13.93 18.46 20.10
CA ARG A 81 -14.82 17.43 20.65
C ARG A 81 -16.27 17.69 20.24
N PRO A 82 -16.92 16.74 19.52
CA PRO A 82 -18.27 16.93 19.04
C PRO A 82 -19.31 16.69 20.16
N LYS A 83 -20.49 17.30 20.00
CA LYS A 83 -21.57 17.25 21.00
C LYS A 83 -22.27 15.89 21.05
N ARG A 84 -22.57 15.28 19.90
CA ARG A 84 -23.29 13.98 19.78
C ARG A 84 -22.47 12.81 20.32
N LEU A 85 -23.11 11.87 21.03
CA LEU A 85 -22.44 10.72 21.68
C LEU A 85 -21.65 9.86 20.69
N VAL A 86 -22.25 9.50 19.55
CA VAL A 86 -21.58 8.68 18.52
C VAL A 86 -20.32 9.38 18.00
N ASN A 87 -20.42 10.67 17.66
CA ASN A 87 -19.28 11.46 17.22
C ASN A 87 -18.24 11.63 18.34
N ARG A 88 -18.68 11.63 19.60
CA ARG A 88 -17.80 11.74 20.76
C ARG A 88 -16.99 10.46 20.95
N ILE A 89 -17.59 9.28 20.76
CA ILE A 89 -16.89 8.01 20.74
C ILE A 89 -15.87 8.01 19.59
N TYR A 90 -16.28 8.45 18.39
CA TYR A 90 -15.38 8.64 17.25
C TYR A 90 -14.18 9.53 17.62
N TRP A 91 -14.43 10.71 18.20
CA TRP A 91 -13.39 11.64 18.62
C TRP A 91 -12.45 11.05 19.67
N TRP A 92 -12.97 10.24 20.60
CA TRP A 92 -12.17 9.60 21.65
C TRP A 92 -11.23 8.52 21.13
N LEU A 93 -11.67 7.83 20.08
CA LEU A 93 -10.93 6.76 19.40
C LEU A 93 -10.00 7.31 18.32
N ALA A 94 -10.26 8.50 17.78
CA ALA A 94 -9.42 9.12 16.76
C ALA A 94 -8.00 9.41 17.30
N PRO A 95 -6.95 9.13 16.51
CA PRO A 95 -5.61 9.54 16.88
C PRO A 95 -5.53 11.05 16.69
N LEU A 96 -5.69 11.80 17.77
CA LEU A 96 -5.55 13.25 17.79
C LEU A 96 -4.29 13.62 18.56
N ALA A 97 -3.47 14.48 17.94
CA ALA A 97 -2.38 15.12 18.66
C ALA A 97 -2.96 16.19 19.59
N LYS A 98 -2.38 16.31 20.79
CA LYS A 98 -2.85 17.31 21.76
C LYS A 98 -2.68 18.74 21.24
N ASP A 99 -1.53 18.98 20.63
CA ASP A 99 -1.07 20.28 20.16
C ASP A 99 -0.09 20.08 18.98
N PRO A 100 0.30 21.16 18.27
CA PRO A 100 1.27 21.08 17.17
C PRO A 100 2.65 20.53 17.58
N GLN A 101 3.06 20.67 18.83
CA GLN A 101 4.35 20.12 19.31
C GLN A 101 4.29 18.60 19.44
N ASP A 102 3.14 18.05 19.82
CA ASP A 102 2.89 16.62 19.88
C ASP A 102 2.92 15.99 18.49
N VAL A 103 2.41 16.68 17.46
CA VAL A 103 2.57 16.27 16.05
C VAL A 103 4.05 16.16 15.69
N GLU A 104 4.86 17.16 16.01
CA GLU A 104 6.31 17.14 15.74
C GLU A 104 7.04 16.04 16.52
N ARG A 105 6.63 15.77 17.78
CA ARG A 105 7.15 14.65 18.57
C ARG A 105 6.82 13.30 17.94
N LEU A 106 5.61 13.13 17.43
CA LEU A 106 5.18 11.92 16.73
C LEU A 106 5.87 11.78 15.37
N ARG A 107 6.13 12.90 14.66
CA ARG A 107 6.89 12.92 13.41
C ARG A 107 8.30 12.37 13.57
N ARG A 108 8.96 12.66 14.70
CA ARG A 108 10.30 12.15 15.01
C ARG A 108 10.33 10.67 15.37
N LYS A 109 9.17 10.08 15.72
CA LYS A 109 9.04 8.66 16.03
C LYS A 109 8.65 7.90 14.76
N LEU A 110 9.63 7.23 14.16
CA LEU A 110 9.50 6.43 12.94
C LEU A 110 8.52 5.27 13.08
N TRP A 111 8.39 4.74 14.30
CA TRP A 111 7.47 3.66 14.66
C TRP A 111 6.44 4.18 15.65
N SER A 112 5.68 5.18 15.22
CA SER A 112 4.64 5.82 16.03
C SER A 112 3.28 5.19 15.81
N TRP A 113 2.36 5.42 16.76
CA TRP A 113 0.97 4.96 16.65
C TRP A 113 0.25 5.48 15.40
N PRO A 114 0.39 6.75 14.97
CA PRO A 114 -0.29 7.22 13.76
C PRO A 114 0.07 6.41 12.50
N ILE A 115 1.33 6.01 12.36
CA ILE A 115 1.79 5.14 11.27
C ILE A 115 1.14 3.77 11.39
N LEU A 116 1.09 3.18 12.59
CA LEU A 116 0.41 1.90 12.81
C LEU A 116 -1.08 2.01 12.50
N SER A 117 -1.71 3.12 12.88
CA SER A 117 -3.11 3.36 12.61
C SER A 117 -3.40 3.45 11.12
N ALA A 118 -2.50 4.04 10.32
CA ALA A 118 -2.60 4.05 8.87
C ALA A 118 -2.34 2.66 8.27
N ALA A 119 -1.37 1.92 8.80
CA ALA A 119 -1.09 0.54 8.39
C ALA A 119 -2.30 -0.38 8.59
N ILE A 120 -2.97 -0.28 9.75
CA ILE A 120 -4.19 -1.07 10.01
C ILE A 120 -5.30 -0.69 9.04
N LEU A 121 -5.46 0.60 8.74
CA LEU A 121 -6.43 1.08 7.74
C LEU A 121 -6.22 0.40 6.38
N LEU A 122 -4.97 0.43 5.91
CA LEU A 122 -4.59 -0.06 4.60
C LEU A 122 -4.64 -1.58 4.53
N SER A 123 -4.21 -2.27 5.59
CA SER A 123 -4.27 -3.73 5.71
C SER A 123 -5.68 -4.30 5.60
N VAL A 124 -6.70 -3.51 5.95
CA VAL A 124 -8.10 -3.89 5.80
C VAL A 124 -8.61 -3.46 4.41
N ALA A 125 -8.24 -2.28 3.94
CA ALA A 125 -8.71 -1.75 2.66
C ALA A 125 -8.27 -2.61 1.47
N TYR A 126 -6.97 -2.94 1.39
CA TYR A 126 -6.38 -3.58 0.23
C TYR A 126 -6.96 -4.97 -0.09
N PRO A 127 -7.08 -5.92 0.85
CA PRO A 127 -7.68 -7.21 0.53
C PRO A 127 -9.09 -7.09 -0.04
N VAL A 128 -9.91 -6.17 0.50
CA VAL A 128 -11.26 -5.94 -0.05
C VAL A 128 -11.20 -5.34 -1.44
N MET A 129 -10.35 -4.34 -1.64
CA MET A 129 -10.18 -3.70 -2.95
C MET A 129 -9.69 -4.71 -3.99
N PHE A 130 -8.67 -5.49 -3.69
CA PHE A 130 -8.11 -6.48 -4.61
C PHE A 130 -9.08 -7.62 -4.87
N ALA A 131 -9.78 -8.12 -3.85
CA ALA A 131 -10.82 -9.12 -4.05
C ALA A 131 -11.95 -8.57 -4.93
N THR A 132 -12.41 -7.33 -4.68
CA THR A 132 -13.44 -6.68 -5.51
C THR A 132 -12.98 -6.52 -6.96
N VAL A 133 -11.72 -6.11 -7.17
CA VAL A 133 -11.14 -5.97 -8.51
C VAL A 133 -11.02 -7.32 -9.21
N GLN A 134 -10.46 -8.35 -8.55
CA GLN A 134 -10.34 -9.69 -9.13
C GLN A 134 -11.73 -10.25 -9.46
N TRP A 135 -12.70 -10.16 -8.55
CA TRP A 135 -14.08 -10.63 -8.78
C TRP A 135 -14.75 -9.87 -9.92
N GLY A 136 -14.60 -8.55 -9.93
CA GLY A 136 -15.22 -7.70 -10.92
C GLY A 136 -14.63 -7.88 -12.33
N VAL A 137 -13.41 -8.41 -12.45
CA VAL A 137 -12.72 -8.66 -13.73
C VAL A 137 -12.80 -10.12 -14.18
N SER A 138 -12.71 -11.08 -13.25
CA SER A 138 -12.68 -12.52 -13.57
C SER A 138 -14.06 -13.09 -13.86
N GLY A 139 -15.08 -12.68 -13.10
CA GLY A 139 -16.35 -13.42 -13.10
C GLY A 139 -16.46 -14.39 -11.93
N ASP A 140 -15.33 -14.87 -11.43
CA ASP A 140 -15.27 -16.03 -10.55
C ASP A 140 -15.70 -15.71 -9.11
N ALA A 141 -16.23 -16.73 -8.43
CA ALA A 141 -16.52 -16.64 -7.02
C ALA A 141 -15.21 -16.50 -6.24
N LEU A 142 -15.13 -15.52 -5.34
CA LEU A 142 -13.97 -15.32 -4.48
C LEU A 142 -14.37 -15.49 -3.03
N GLY A 143 -13.52 -16.15 -2.25
CA GLY A 143 -13.84 -16.54 -0.89
C GLY A 143 -12.63 -16.94 -0.07
N PHE A 144 -12.88 -17.28 1.19
CA PHE A 144 -11.90 -17.88 2.09
C PHE A 144 -12.50 -19.16 2.67
N GLY A 145 -11.72 -20.24 2.75
CA GLY A 145 -12.16 -21.50 3.37
C GLY A 145 -13.43 -22.11 2.77
N GLY A 146 -13.65 -21.99 1.46
CA GLY A 146 -14.85 -22.50 0.79
C GLY A 146 -16.09 -21.61 0.88
N HIS A 147 -16.04 -20.48 1.60
CA HIS A 147 -17.15 -19.53 1.68
C HIS A 147 -16.99 -18.39 0.65
N PRO A 148 -17.90 -18.27 -0.34
CA PRO A 148 -17.86 -17.19 -1.31
C PRO A 148 -18.20 -15.86 -0.62
N LEU A 149 -17.20 -14.98 -0.53
CA LEU A 149 -17.37 -13.58 -0.15
C LEU A 149 -17.93 -12.77 -1.32
N PHE A 150 -17.54 -13.13 -2.54
CA PHE A 150 -18.06 -12.55 -3.77
C PHE A 150 -18.62 -13.69 -4.61
N PRO A 151 -19.93 -13.73 -4.89
CA PRO A 151 -20.52 -14.81 -5.64
C PRO A 151 -20.36 -14.60 -7.15
N ASP A 152 -20.34 -15.70 -7.89
CA ASP A 152 -20.18 -15.76 -9.35
C ASP A 152 -21.48 -15.46 -10.12
N ASP A 153 -22.63 -15.56 -9.46
CA ASP A 153 -23.96 -15.34 -10.04
C ASP A 153 -24.32 -13.85 -10.29
N VAL A 154 -23.47 -12.91 -9.85
CA VAL A 154 -23.72 -11.48 -10.03
C VAL A 154 -23.49 -11.05 -11.48
N HIS A 155 -24.50 -10.42 -12.08
CA HIS A 155 -24.48 -9.95 -13.46
C HIS A 155 -23.40 -8.87 -13.71
N TRP A 156 -22.71 -8.94 -14.87
CA TRP A 156 -21.66 -7.99 -15.28
C TRP A 156 -22.09 -6.53 -15.26
N GLY A 157 -23.36 -6.26 -15.59
CA GLY A 157 -23.95 -4.92 -15.54
C GLY A 157 -23.98 -4.29 -14.14
N ILE A 158 -23.78 -5.07 -13.08
CA ILE A 158 -23.67 -4.61 -11.69
C ILE A 158 -22.21 -4.52 -11.25
N ARG A 159 -21.36 -5.48 -11.68
CA ARG A 159 -19.93 -5.51 -11.34
C ARG A 159 -19.17 -4.28 -11.82
N TRP A 160 -19.36 -3.87 -13.07
CA TRP A 160 -18.65 -2.72 -13.65
C TRP A 160 -18.96 -1.39 -12.94
N PRO A 161 -20.22 -1.06 -12.63
CA PRO A 161 -20.53 0.09 -11.78
C PRO A 161 -19.83 0.05 -10.41
N ILE A 162 -19.79 -1.10 -9.74
CA ILE A 162 -19.10 -1.26 -8.45
C ILE A 162 -17.61 -0.94 -8.60
N LEU A 163 -16.95 -1.49 -9.63
CA LEU A 163 -15.54 -1.20 -9.93
C LEU A 163 -15.30 0.28 -10.25
N LEU A 164 -16.20 0.90 -11.01
CA LEU A 164 -16.10 2.30 -11.37
C LEU A 164 -16.23 3.20 -10.13
N VAL A 165 -17.21 2.95 -9.26
CA VAL A 165 -17.38 3.70 -8.01
C VAL A 165 -16.16 3.53 -7.12
N LEU A 166 -15.60 2.32 -7.02
CA LEU A 166 -14.37 2.07 -6.28
C LEU A 166 -13.20 2.88 -6.85
N ALA A 167 -12.99 2.84 -8.16
CA ALA A 167 -11.93 3.59 -8.83
C ALA A 167 -12.06 5.11 -8.63
N ILE A 168 -13.26 5.67 -8.80
CA ILE A 168 -13.52 7.10 -8.57
C ILE A 168 -13.28 7.46 -7.10
N SER A 169 -13.67 6.58 -6.17
CA SER A 169 -13.44 6.80 -4.73
C SER A 169 -11.95 6.88 -4.39
N VAL A 170 -11.11 6.05 -5.01
CA VAL A 170 -9.65 6.10 -4.88
C VAL A 170 -9.09 7.40 -5.46
N ILE A 171 -9.55 7.81 -6.65
CA ILE A 171 -9.13 9.07 -7.28
C ILE A 171 -9.49 10.27 -6.39
N PHE A 172 -10.72 10.33 -5.90
CA PHE A 172 -11.14 11.40 -4.99
C PHE A 172 -10.39 11.38 -3.66
N ARG A 173 -9.96 10.20 -3.16
CA ARG A 173 -9.06 10.14 -2.01
C ARG A 173 -7.72 10.81 -2.31
N ILE A 174 -7.12 10.47 -3.44
CA ILE A 174 -5.83 11.04 -3.86
C ILE A 174 -5.98 12.55 -4.03
N MET A 175 -7.07 13.01 -4.64
CA MET A 175 -7.37 14.44 -4.79
C MET A 175 -7.59 15.13 -3.44
N ALA A 176 -8.32 14.52 -2.50
CA ALA A 176 -8.52 15.05 -1.14
C ALA A 176 -7.22 15.15 -0.34
N LEU A 177 -6.26 14.24 -0.59
CA LEU A 177 -4.94 14.30 0.01
C LEU A 177 -4.06 15.38 -0.64
N ALA A 178 -4.21 15.61 -1.94
CA ALA A 178 -3.44 16.60 -2.70
C ALA A 178 -3.96 18.03 -2.49
N LEU A 179 -5.28 18.22 -2.60
CA LEU A 179 -5.98 19.49 -2.57
C LEU A 179 -6.54 19.70 -1.16
N ALA A 180 -6.15 20.79 -0.50
CA ALA A 180 -6.49 21.07 0.90
C ALA A 180 -7.98 21.39 1.15
N GLU A 181 -8.84 21.16 0.16
CA GLU A 181 -10.26 21.51 0.19
C GLU A 181 -11.09 20.30 0.62
N GLY A 182 -11.85 20.44 1.70
CA GLY A 182 -12.70 19.38 2.25
C GLY A 182 -13.88 18.94 1.35
N VAL A 183 -14.01 19.50 0.15
CA VAL A 183 -15.03 19.14 -0.84
C VAL A 183 -14.84 17.69 -1.31
N PHE A 184 -13.60 17.31 -1.63
CA PHE A 184 -13.29 15.95 -2.09
C PHE A 184 -13.51 14.92 -0.98
N GLU A 185 -13.24 15.25 0.29
CA GLU A 185 -13.54 14.35 1.42
C GLU A 185 -15.05 14.06 1.52
N LYS A 186 -15.92 15.07 1.30
CA LYS A 186 -17.38 14.89 1.31
C LYS A 186 -17.89 14.09 0.10
N LEU A 187 -17.40 14.38 -1.10
CA LEU A 187 -17.76 13.66 -2.32
C LEU A 187 -17.35 12.19 -2.24
N GLN A 188 -16.14 11.94 -1.72
CA GLN A 188 -15.64 10.59 -1.49
C GLN A 188 -16.54 9.83 -0.51
N LEU A 189 -16.96 10.44 0.60
CA LEU A 189 -17.90 9.82 1.53
C LEU A 189 -19.22 9.42 0.85
N GLY A 190 -19.78 10.31 0.03
CA GLY A 190 -21.00 10.03 -0.74
C GLY A 190 -20.85 8.84 -1.70
N LEU A 191 -19.72 8.77 -2.42
CA LEU A 191 -19.43 7.64 -3.31
C LEU A 191 -19.23 6.33 -2.57
N LEU A 192 -18.59 6.35 -1.41
CA LEU A 192 -18.43 5.14 -0.60
C LEU A 192 -19.77 4.64 -0.06
N LEU A 193 -20.65 5.55 0.37
CA LEU A 193 -22.01 5.18 0.76
C LEU A 193 -22.74 4.54 -0.43
N ALA A 194 -22.65 5.14 -1.62
CA ALA A 194 -23.23 4.57 -2.83
C ALA A 194 -22.64 3.19 -3.16
N PHE A 195 -21.32 3.01 -3.01
CA PHE A 195 -20.66 1.70 -3.13
C PHE A 195 -21.26 0.69 -2.15
N VAL A 196 -21.38 1.04 -0.87
CA VAL A 196 -21.96 0.15 0.15
C VAL A 196 -23.38 -0.25 -0.22
N PHE A 197 -24.22 0.69 -0.61
CA PHE A 197 -25.61 0.40 -0.96
C PHE A 197 -25.72 -0.45 -2.24
N ALA A 198 -24.94 -0.12 -3.28
CA ALA A 198 -24.93 -0.88 -4.53
C ALA A 198 -24.40 -2.31 -4.30
N PHE A 199 -23.34 -2.45 -3.51
CA PHE A 199 -22.71 -3.72 -3.22
C PHE A 199 -23.59 -4.59 -2.31
N ALA A 200 -24.18 -4.03 -1.25
CA ALA A 200 -25.12 -4.73 -0.37
C ALA A 200 -26.42 -5.13 -1.09
N GLY A 201 -26.90 -4.32 -2.04
CA GLY A 201 -28.06 -4.66 -2.86
C GLY A 201 -27.78 -5.75 -3.89
N ALA A 202 -26.53 -5.83 -4.37
CA ALA A 202 -26.10 -6.82 -5.35
C ALA A 202 -25.79 -8.18 -4.72
N VAL A 203 -25.34 -8.20 -3.46
CA VAL A 203 -24.86 -9.40 -2.79
C VAL A 203 -25.63 -9.60 -1.49
N VAL A 204 -26.57 -10.56 -1.50
CA VAL A 204 -27.47 -10.87 -0.37
C VAL A 204 -26.77 -11.71 0.71
N VAL A 205 -25.46 -11.52 0.91
CA VAL A 205 -24.69 -12.22 1.92
C VAL A 205 -24.34 -11.25 3.02
N ALA A 206 -24.75 -11.56 4.25
CA ALA A 206 -24.59 -10.66 5.38
C ALA A 206 -23.10 -10.27 5.61
N GLY A 207 -22.14 -11.14 5.23
CA GLY A 207 -20.69 -10.89 5.35
C GLY A 207 -20.18 -9.79 4.44
N VAL A 208 -20.86 -9.59 3.32
CA VAL A 208 -20.56 -8.54 2.35
C VAL A 208 -21.02 -7.17 2.84
N VAL A 209 -22.15 -7.10 3.54
CA VAL A 209 -22.60 -5.85 4.17
C VAL A 209 -21.62 -5.41 5.26
N ALA A 210 -21.12 -6.36 6.06
CA ALA A 210 -20.07 -6.10 7.05
C ALA A 210 -18.78 -5.59 6.37
N LEU A 211 -18.37 -6.22 5.26
CA LEU A 211 -17.21 -5.82 4.47
C LEU A 211 -17.35 -4.40 3.90
N ALA A 212 -18.53 -4.08 3.37
CA ALA A 212 -18.84 -2.78 2.81
C ALA A 212 -18.83 -1.68 3.89
N LEU A 213 -19.38 -1.96 5.07
CA LEU A 213 -19.34 -1.06 6.23
C LEU A 213 -17.92 -0.87 6.76
N VAL A 214 -17.09 -1.91 6.73
CA VAL A 214 -15.66 -1.83 7.03
C VAL A 214 -14.97 -0.90 6.03
N VAL A 215 -15.15 -1.10 4.72
CA VAL A 215 -14.59 -0.20 3.68
C VAL A 215 -15.07 1.23 3.87
N LEU A 216 -16.36 1.44 4.15
CA LEU A 216 -16.89 2.76 4.45
C LEU A 216 -16.20 3.38 5.66
N GLY A 217 -16.07 2.65 6.77
CA GLY A 217 -15.36 3.13 7.96
C GLY A 217 -13.89 3.44 7.70
N VAL A 218 -13.21 2.57 6.97
CA VAL A 218 -11.80 2.66 6.59
C VAL A 218 -11.53 3.85 5.67
N VAL A 219 -12.40 4.08 4.70
CA VAL A 219 -12.14 5.11 3.69
C VAL A 219 -12.73 6.47 4.10
N ALA A 220 -13.84 6.49 4.85
CA ALA A 220 -14.46 7.70 5.39
C ALA A 220 -13.70 8.34 6.54
N THR A 221 -12.91 7.56 7.29
CA THR A 221 -12.28 8.03 8.53
C THR A 221 -10.76 8.04 8.43
N ARG A 222 -10.09 8.99 9.11
CA ARG A 222 -8.64 8.95 9.28
C ARG A 222 -8.33 8.24 10.60
N GLY A 223 -7.69 7.08 10.52
CA GLY A 223 -7.05 6.42 11.67
C GLY A 223 -7.94 5.50 12.51
N ALA A 224 -7.61 5.40 13.79
CA ALA A 224 -7.95 4.31 14.71
C ALA A 224 -9.44 4.01 14.96
N VAL A 225 -10.35 4.87 14.48
CA VAL A 225 -11.78 4.59 14.54
C VAL A 225 -12.21 3.57 13.48
N ALA A 226 -11.54 3.55 12.32
CA ALA A 226 -11.71 2.48 11.34
C ALA A 226 -11.37 1.13 11.94
N ILE A 227 -10.38 1.08 12.83
CA ILE A 227 -9.98 -0.12 13.56
C ILE A 227 -11.09 -0.54 14.51
N GLY A 228 -11.57 0.36 15.36
CA GLY A 228 -12.66 0.06 16.30
C GLY A 228 -13.96 -0.31 15.60
N LEU A 229 -14.27 0.33 14.47
CA LEU A 229 -15.47 0.03 13.68
C LEU A 229 -15.30 -1.28 12.89
N ALA A 230 -14.16 -1.52 12.24
CA ALA A 230 -13.90 -2.78 11.55
C ALA A 230 -13.87 -3.95 12.53
N PHE A 231 -13.27 -3.76 13.70
CA PHE A 231 -13.23 -4.73 14.80
C PHE A 231 -14.65 -4.98 15.34
N ALA A 232 -15.43 -3.94 15.64
CA ALA A 232 -16.81 -4.08 16.11
C ALA A 232 -17.73 -4.71 15.06
N VAL A 233 -17.56 -4.38 13.77
CA VAL A 233 -18.35 -4.96 12.68
C VAL A 233 -17.97 -6.41 12.44
N ALA A 234 -16.68 -6.74 12.33
CA ALA A 234 -16.22 -8.12 12.14
C ALA A 234 -16.65 -9.02 13.30
N ILE A 235 -16.58 -8.49 14.53
CA ILE A 235 -17.01 -9.21 15.72
C ILE A 235 -18.53 -9.31 15.80
N ALA A 236 -19.28 -8.21 15.68
CA ALA A 236 -20.75 -8.26 15.70
C ALA A 236 -21.27 -9.21 14.63
N PHE A 237 -20.62 -9.24 13.47
CA PHE A 237 -20.93 -10.15 12.39
C PHE A 237 -20.61 -11.62 12.73
N ALA A 238 -19.39 -11.91 13.20
CA ALA A 238 -19.01 -13.25 13.61
C ALA A 238 -19.94 -13.81 14.70
N PHE A 239 -20.50 -12.96 15.56
CA PHE A 239 -21.49 -13.36 16.58
C PHE A 239 -22.94 -13.39 16.06
N ALA A 240 -23.31 -12.59 15.07
CA ALA A 240 -24.64 -12.59 14.48
C ALA A 240 -24.90 -13.78 13.54
N VAL A 241 -23.89 -14.18 12.74
CA VAL A 241 -24.02 -15.32 11.80
C VAL A 241 -23.89 -16.67 12.48
N ALA A 242 -23.10 -16.74 13.56
CA ALA A 242 -22.78 -18.00 14.23
C ALA A 242 -23.95 -18.67 14.96
N GLY A 243 -24.97 -17.93 15.41
CA GLY A 243 -26.07 -18.47 16.24
C GLY A 243 -25.66 -19.22 17.52
N ALA A 244 -24.36 -19.26 17.86
CA ALA A 244 -23.75 -20.30 18.69
C ALA A 244 -23.82 -20.06 20.21
N LEU A 245 -24.38 -18.94 20.66
CA LEU A 245 -24.55 -18.65 22.08
C LEU A 245 -25.99 -18.17 22.33
N PRO A 246 -26.59 -18.50 23.49
CA PRO A 246 -27.84 -17.87 23.91
C PRO A 246 -27.67 -16.35 23.84
N ALA A 247 -28.51 -15.70 23.04
CA ALA A 247 -28.48 -14.27 22.74
C ALA A 247 -28.16 -13.33 23.92
N PRO A 248 -28.60 -13.58 25.19
CA PRO A 248 -28.30 -12.65 26.28
C PRO A 248 -26.85 -12.62 26.76
N PHE A 249 -26.01 -13.64 26.53
CA PHE A 249 -24.64 -13.69 27.07
C PHE A 249 -23.54 -13.49 26.03
N ALA A 250 -23.80 -13.81 24.76
CA ALA A 250 -22.85 -13.64 23.67
C ALA A 250 -22.48 -12.18 23.43
N PHE A 251 -23.51 -11.34 23.32
CA PHE A 251 -23.34 -9.95 22.95
C PHE A 251 -22.60 -9.13 24.03
N PRO A 252 -22.89 -9.25 25.34
CA PRO A 252 -22.19 -8.46 26.36
C PRO A 252 -20.71 -8.83 26.52
N ILE A 253 -20.36 -10.12 26.49
CA ILE A 253 -18.96 -10.57 26.61
C ILE A 253 -18.15 -10.06 25.43
N THR A 254 -18.71 -10.22 24.23
CA THR A 254 -18.11 -9.78 22.98
C THR A 254 -17.94 -8.26 22.92
N LEU A 255 -18.96 -7.51 23.32
CA LEU A 255 -18.90 -6.05 23.43
C LEU A 255 -17.88 -5.63 24.48
N ALA A 256 -17.80 -6.30 25.63
CA ALA A 256 -16.85 -6.01 26.69
C ALA A 256 -15.40 -6.24 26.24
N ILE A 257 -15.11 -7.37 25.56
CA ILE A 257 -13.79 -7.63 24.96
C ILE A 257 -13.46 -6.54 23.93
N THR A 258 -14.41 -6.22 23.06
CA THR A 258 -14.24 -5.19 22.01
C THR A 258 -13.93 -3.82 22.59
N VAL A 259 -14.72 -3.38 23.56
CA VAL A 259 -14.52 -2.09 24.24
C VAL A 259 -13.20 -2.09 25.00
N SER A 260 -12.84 -3.20 25.65
CA SER A 260 -11.59 -3.32 26.42
C SER A 260 -10.36 -3.26 25.51
N VAL A 261 -10.36 -4.00 24.39
CA VAL A 261 -9.28 -3.94 23.39
C VAL A 261 -9.21 -2.53 22.80
N ALA A 262 -10.33 -1.94 22.38
CA ALA A 262 -10.34 -0.57 21.86
C ALA A 262 -9.84 0.47 22.88
N ALA A 263 -10.21 0.33 24.16
CA ALA A 263 -9.75 1.19 25.24
C ALA A 263 -8.24 1.03 25.49
N LEU A 264 -7.73 -0.20 25.45
CA LEU A 264 -6.32 -0.47 25.69
C LEU A 264 -5.45 -0.02 24.51
N VAL A 265 -5.91 -0.26 23.28
CA VAL A 265 -5.31 0.24 22.03
C VAL A 265 -5.27 1.76 22.02
N SER A 266 -6.38 2.42 22.36
CA SER A 266 -6.45 3.89 22.43
C SER A 266 -5.59 4.46 23.57
N THR A 267 -5.40 3.72 24.66
CA THR A 267 -4.50 4.11 25.75
C THR A 267 -3.03 4.01 25.33
N GLY A 268 -2.63 2.91 24.70
CA GLY A 268 -1.28 2.75 24.13
C GLY A 268 -1.00 3.78 23.02
N ALA A 269 -2.02 4.12 22.24
CA ALA A 269 -2.00 5.15 21.22
C ALA A 269 -1.72 6.53 21.80
N ARG A 270 -2.46 6.93 22.84
CA ARG A 270 -2.29 8.21 23.54
C ARG A 270 -0.93 8.34 24.22
N LYS A 271 -0.33 7.22 24.65
CA LYS A 271 1.03 7.18 25.20
C LYS A 271 2.12 7.12 24.11
N GLY A 272 1.74 7.00 22.84
CA GLY A 272 2.66 6.92 21.71
C GLY A 272 3.47 5.63 21.68
N ILE A 273 2.93 4.54 22.23
CA ILE A 273 3.56 3.21 22.30
C ILE A 273 2.87 2.30 21.29
N GLY A 274 3.19 2.46 20.00
CA GLY A 274 2.54 1.73 18.91
C GLY A 274 2.60 0.21 19.07
N VAL A 275 3.76 -0.32 19.51
CA VAL A 275 3.95 -1.76 19.78
C VAL A 275 2.97 -2.29 20.81
N ALA A 276 2.77 -1.58 21.94
CA ALA A 276 1.89 -2.06 23.00
C ALA A 276 0.43 -2.10 22.53
N SER A 277 -0.01 -1.08 21.79
CA SER A 277 -1.34 -1.10 21.15
C SER A 277 -1.48 -2.28 20.19
N HIS A 278 -0.46 -2.54 19.38
CA HIS A 278 -0.47 -3.65 18.43
C HIS A 278 -0.54 -5.02 19.10
N LEU A 279 0.35 -5.28 20.05
CA LEU A 279 0.39 -6.55 20.81
C LEU A 279 -0.94 -6.84 21.50
N SER A 280 -1.60 -5.79 21.98
CA SER A 280 -2.91 -5.91 22.62
C SER A 280 -4.02 -6.28 21.63
N MET A 281 -3.93 -5.81 20.38
CA MET A 281 -4.83 -6.24 19.31
C MET A 281 -4.58 -7.69 18.93
N LEU A 282 -3.33 -8.08 18.72
CA LEU A 282 -2.98 -9.47 18.42
C LEU A 282 -3.43 -10.42 19.54
N PHE A 283 -3.19 -10.04 20.79
CA PHE A 283 -3.66 -10.82 21.95
C PHE A 283 -5.19 -10.91 22.00
N GLY A 284 -5.89 -9.80 21.74
CA GLY A 284 -7.35 -9.78 21.66
C GLY A 284 -7.90 -10.71 20.56
N PHE A 285 -7.30 -10.68 19.36
CA PHE A 285 -7.68 -11.58 18.27
C PHE A 285 -7.35 -13.03 18.56
N GLY A 286 -6.15 -13.31 19.09
CA GLY A 286 -5.75 -14.65 19.52
C GLY A 286 -6.72 -15.23 20.54
N ALA A 287 -7.10 -14.45 21.55
CA ALA A 287 -8.08 -14.86 22.55
C ALA A 287 -9.46 -15.15 21.92
N LEU A 288 -9.94 -14.29 21.00
CA LEU A 288 -11.21 -14.52 20.30
C LEU A 288 -11.19 -15.78 19.43
N ILE A 289 -10.07 -16.03 18.73
CA ILE A 289 -9.88 -17.24 17.93
C ILE A 289 -9.90 -18.48 18.83
N ILE A 290 -9.16 -18.47 19.94
CA ILE A 290 -9.14 -19.58 20.90
C ILE A 290 -10.54 -19.84 21.47
N ILE A 291 -11.26 -18.78 21.88
CA ILE A 291 -12.64 -18.90 22.38
C ILE A 291 -13.55 -19.53 21.31
N ARG A 292 -13.40 -19.15 20.03
CA ARG A 292 -14.23 -19.69 18.95
C ARG A 292 -13.88 -21.12 18.62
N LEU A 293 -12.60 -21.46 18.53
CA LEU A 293 -12.16 -22.85 18.39
C LEU A 293 -12.71 -23.74 19.51
N ALA A 294 -12.88 -23.20 20.72
CA ALA A 294 -13.45 -23.92 21.85
C ALA A 294 -15.00 -23.97 21.87
N THR A 295 -15.69 -22.98 21.30
CA THR A 295 -17.16 -22.82 21.47
C THR A 295 -17.97 -23.12 20.21
N GLU A 296 -17.38 -23.11 19.02
CA GLU A 296 -18.10 -23.16 17.77
C GLU A 296 -17.52 -24.19 16.79
N LYS A 297 -18.39 -25.00 16.19
CA LYS A 297 -18.03 -25.93 15.11
C LYS A 297 -18.25 -25.36 13.70
N SER A 298 -18.98 -24.25 13.57
CA SER A 298 -19.25 -23.61 12.28
C SER A 298 -17.98 -22.95 11.72
N GLN A 299 -17.79 -23.04 10.40
CA GLN A 299 -16.61 -22.51 9.70
C GLN A 299 -16.73 -21.01 9.45
N ASP A 300 -17.96 -20.52 9.28
CA ASP A 300 -18.29 -19.17 8.83
C ASP A 300 -17.75 -18.09 9.77
N GLY A 301 -18.02 -18.23 11.07
CA GLY A 301 -17.62 -17.24 12.07
C GLY A 301 -16.10 -17.12 12.23
N LEU A 302 -15.40 -18.26 12.19
CA LEU A 302 -13.95 -18.32 12.29
C LEU A 302 -13.28 -17.78 11.03
N THR A 303 -13.79 -18.15 9.86
CA THR A 303 -13.31 -17.65 8.55
C THR A 303 -13.37 -16.12 8.51
N VAL A 304 -14.49 -15.53 8.91
CA VAL A 304 -14.63 -14.07 8.91
C VAL A 304 -13.69 -13.40 9.92
N LEU A 305 -13.52 -13.98 11.10
CA LEU A 305 -12.59 -13.47 12.11
C LEU A 305 -11.14 -13.50 11.61
N LEU A 306 -10.76 -14.52 10.85
CA LEU A 306 -9.44 -14.60 10.22
C LEU A 306 -9.31 -13.57 9.10
N THR A 307 -10.26 -13.53 8.17
CA THR A 307 -10.19 -12.68 6.97
C THR A 307 -10.28 -11.18 7.31
N LEU A 308 -11.14 -10.77 8.23
CA LEU A 308 -11.35 -9.35 8.56
C LEU A 308 -10.64 -8.90 9.83
N GLY A 309 -10.11 -9.84 10.60
CA GLY A 309 -9.49 -9.56 11.89
C GLY A 309 -8.00 -9.86 11.90
N LEU A 310 -7.67 -11.15 11.95
CA LEU A 310 -6.30 -11.61 12.13
C LEU A 310 -5.39 -11.25 10.95
N LEU A 311 -5.81 -11.55 9.71
CA LEU A 311 -4.99 -11.31 8.52
C LEU A 311 -4.65 -9.82 8.37
N PRO A 312 -5.60 -8.87 8.44
CA PRO A 312 -5.28 -7.45 8.42
C PRO A 312 -4.40 -7.03 9.60
N CYS A 313 -4.62 -7.56 10.82
CA CYS A 313 -3.78 -7.20 11.95
C CYS A 313 -2.33 -7.63 11.79
N LEU A 314 -2.08 -8.86 11.34
CA LEU A 314 -0.74 -9.32 11.03
C LEU A 314 -0.13 -8.46 9.92
N ASN A 315 -0.85 -8.25 8.82
CA ASN A 315 -0.37 -7.43 7.71
C ASN A 315 -0.02 -6.01 8.16
N ALA A 316 -0.87 -5.38 8.98
CA ALA A 316 -0.67 -4.05 9.52
C ALA A 316 0.61 -3.91 10.36
N PHE A 317 1.02 -4.97 11.05
CA PHE A 317 2.27 -4.98 11.81
C PHE A 317 3.48 -4.85 10.88
N PHE A 318 3.53 -5.69 9.85
CA PHE A 318 4.61 -5.71 8.89
C PHE A 318 4.59 -4.47 8.02
N ASP A 319 3.41 -3.96 7.66
CA ASP A 319 3.24 -2.64 7.05
C ASP A 319 3.81 -1.53 7.92
N TRP A 320 3.50 -1.51 9.21
CA TRP A 320 4.03 -0.52 10.15
C TRP A 320 5.56 -0.57 10.27
N LEU A 321 6.14 -1.78 10.29
CA LEU A 321 7.58 -1.97 10.25
C LEU A 321 8.17 -1.47 8.92
N SER A 322 7.55 -1.82 7.80
CA SER A 322 7.92 -1.42 6.43
C SER A 322 7.91 0.10 6.29
N TYR A 323 6.79 0.75 6.63
CA TYR A 323 6.67 2.21 6.62
C TYR A 323 7.73 2.89 7.48
N GLY A 324 7.92 2.43 8.72
CA GLY A 324 8.92 3.02 9.62
C GLY A 324 10.34 2.91 9.06
N MET A 325 10.69 1.76 8.47
CA MET A 325 11.98 1.54 7.82
C MET A 325 12.15 2.41 6.56
N THR A 326 11.14 2.48 5.70
CA THR A 326 11.18 3.30 4.48
C THR A 326 11.33 4.78 4.83
N ILE A 327 10.57 5.29 5.80
CA ILE A 327 10.68 6.69 6.26
C ILE A 327 12.08 6.95 6.84
N PHE A 328 12.61 6.03 7.65
CA PHE A 328 13.97 6.12 8.19
C PHE A 328 15.02 6.28 7.08
N LEU A 329 14.96 5.41 6.08
CA LEU A 329 15.93 5.37 4.98
C LEU A 329 15.76 6.59 4.05
N LEU A 330 14.54 7.06 3.82
CA LEU A 330 14.28 8.31 3.11
C LEU A 330 14.90 9.52 3.83
N GLN A 331 14.67 9.65 5.14
CA GLN A 331 15.25 10.73 5.95
C GLN A 331 16.79 10.68 5.94
N LYS A 332 17.35 9.47 6.08
CA LYS A 332 18.81 9.24 6.04
C LYS A 332 19.40 9.58 4.67
N GLY A 333 18.75 9.17 3.59
CA GLY A 333 19.15 9.49 2.22
C GLY A 333 19.15 10.99 1.96
N GLN A 334 18.11 11.69 2.40
CA GLN A 334 18.03 13.15 2.29
C GLN A 334 19.16 13.87 3.04
N ALA A 335 19.50 13.41 4.24
CA ALA A 335 20.52 14.06 5.07
C ALA A 335 21.92 14.01 4.44
N LYS A 336 22.30 12.88 3.81
CA LYS A 336 23.67 12.64 3.35
C LYS A 336 23.96 13.03 1.89
N ARG A 337 22.94 13.19 1.03
CA ARG A 337 23.05 13.58 -0.40
C ARG A 337 23.92 12.63 -1.27
N GLY A 338 24.03 12.92 -2.56
CA GLY A 338 24.90 12.19 -3.50
C GLY A 338 24.43 10.75 -3.75
N VAL A 339 25.31 9.78 -3.51
CA VAL A 339 25.03 8.34 -3.71
C VAL A 339 24.13 7.75 -2.61
N TRP A 340 24.02 8.42 -1.46
CA TRP A 340 23.30 7.89 -0.30
C TRP A 340 21.80 7.61 -0.50
N PRO A 341 20.99 8.45 -1.17
CA PRO A 341 19.58 8.13 -1.38
C PRO A 341 19.38 6.85 -2.20
N PHE A 342 20.26 6.59 -3.18
CA PHE A 342 20.24 5.35 -3.93
C PHE A 342 20.59 4.14 -3.05
N LEU A 343 21.68 4.22 -2.27
CA LEU A 343 22.05 3.16 -1.32
C LEU A 343 20.96 2.91 -0.27
N CYS A 344 20.27 3.96 0.17
CA CYS A 344 19.13 3.85 1.07
C CYS A 344 17.95 3.15 0.38
N GLY A 345 17.71 3.41 -0.90
CA GLY A 345 16.71 2.66 -1.69
C GLY A 345 17.05 1.19 -1.84
N VAL A 346 18.31 0.85 -2.11
CA VAL A 346 18.76 -0.57 -2.16
C VAL A 346 18.58 -1.25 -0.80
N ALA A 347 18.97 -0.58 0.29
CA ALA A 347 18.77 -1.10 1.65
C ALA A 347 17.28 -1.30 1.98
N ASP A 348 16.41 -0.41 1.49
CA ASP A 348 14.97 -0.52 1.69
C ASP A 348 14.38 -1.73 0.95
N VAL A 349 14.82 -2.00 -0.28
CA VAL A 349 14.42 -3.21 -1.02
C VAL A 349 14.82 -4.49 -0.28
N VAL A 350 16.04 -4.54 0.27
CA VAL A 350 16.49 -5.69 1.07
C VAL A 350 15.66 -5.84 2.34
N ALA A 351 15.46 -4.75 3.09
CA ALA A 351 14.64 -4.75 4.29
C ALA A 351 13.20 -5.17 4.01
N ALA A 352 12.61 -4.68 2.92
CA ALA A 352 11.27 -5.04 2.48
C ALA A 352 11.18 -6.51 2.10
N GLY A 353 12.18 -7.08 1.42
CA GLY A 353 12.23 -8.50 1.13
C GLY A 353 12.23 -9.37 2.40
N VAL A 354 13.00 -8.97 3.43
CA VAL A 354 13.03 -9.65 4.73
C VAL A 354 11.68 -9.53 5.45
N ILE A 355 11.10 -8.33 5.49
CA ILE A 355 9.80 -8.06 6.12
C ILE A 355 8.69 -8.85 5.41
N PHE A 356 8.70 -8.89 4.09
CA PHE A 356 7.76 -9.63 3.26
C PHE A 356 7.84 -11.15 3.51
N ALA A 357 9.07 -11.69 3.54
CA ALA A 357 9.27 -13.11 3.86
C ALA A 357 8.82 -13.44 5.29
N ALA A 358 9.09 -12.56 6.26
CA ALA A 358 8.65 -12.73 7.63
C ALA A 358 7.12 -12.67 7.78
N LEU A 359 6.45 -11.79 7.02
CA LEU A 359 4.99 -11.71 6.96
C LEU A 359 4.40 -13.03 6.44
N ALA A 360 4.86 -13.50 5.28
CA ALA A 360 4.32 -14.73 4.70
C ALA A 360 4.59 -15.95 5.58
N ALA A 361 5.79 -16.08 6.16
CA ALA A 361 6.06 -17.14 7.13
C ALA A 361 5.13 -17.06 8.35
N SER A 362 4.86 -15.86 8.86
CA SER A 362 3.93 -15.67 9.98
C SER A 362 2.51 -16.08 9.61
N LEU A 363 2.06 -15.73 8.40
CA LEU A 363 0.74 -16.12 7.89
C LEU A 363 0.62 -17.64 7.71
N VAL A 364 1.59 -18.26 7.04
CA VAL A 364 1.67 -19.72 6.88
C VAL A 364 1.66 -20.40 8.24
N ALA A 365 2.49 -19.94 9.17
CA ALA A 365 2.61 -20.57 10.47
C ALA A 365 1.34 -20.47 11.31
N ILE A 366 0.71 -19.29 11.34
CA ILE A 366 -0.50 -19.08 12.14
C ILE A 366 -1.68 -19.84 11.54
N LEU A 367 -1.87 -19.82 10.22
CA LEU A 367 -2.96 -20.55 9.56
C LEU A 367 -2.77 -22.07 9.69
N ALA A 368 -1.56 -22.58 9.51
CA ALA A 368 -1.25 -23.99 9.74
C ALA A 368 -1.50 -24.40 11.19
N GLN A 369 -1.11 -23.56 12.16
CA GLN A 369 -1.34 -23.82 13.57
C GLN A 369 -2.84 -23.82 13.93
N ILE A 370 -3.64 -22.96 13.31
CA ILE A 370 -5.10 -22.94 13.49
C ILE A 370 -5.72 -24.23 12.93
N ASN A 371 -5.32 -24.67 11.73
CA ASN A 371 -5.79 -25.95 11.17
C ASN A 371 -5.44 -27.12 12.11
N LEU A 372 -4.22 -27.12 12.67
CA LEU A 372 -3.80 -28.12 13.65
C LEU A 372 -4.66 -28.13 14.92
N TRP A 373 -4.92 -26.97 15.51
CA TRP A 373 -5.76 -26.86 16.70
C TRP A 373 -7.21 -27.24 16.44
N ARG A 374 -7.70 -27.01 15.22
CA ARG A 374 -9.05 -27.37 14.80
C ARG A 374 -9.18 -28.86 14.47
N GLY A 375 -8.11 -29.50 14.02
CA GLY A 375 -8.10 -30.90 13.58
C GLY A 375 -8.69 -31.12 12.18
N ASP A 376 -8.95 -30.05 11.42
CA ASP A 376 -9.40 -30.07 10.03
C ASP A 376 -8.81 -28.85 9.27
N ILE A 377 -9.03 -28.80 7.96
CA ILE A 377 -8.50 -27.74 7.10
C ILE A 377 -9.54 -26.63 6.97
N LEU A 378 -9.27 -25.49 7.61
CA LEU A 378 -10.05 -24.27 7.45
C LEU A 378 -9.57 -23.46 6.24
N VAL A 379 -8.26 -23.26 6.16
CA VAL A 379 -7.61 -22.55 5.06
C VAL A 379 -6.56 -23.48 4.49
N ASP A 380 -6.74 -23.90 3.24
CA ASP A 380 -5.76 -24.72 2.54
C ASP A 380 -4.60 -23.83 2.06
N VAL A 381 -3.65 -23.60 2.96
CA VAL A 381 -2.44 -22.82 2.68
C VAL A 381 -1.63 -23.47 1.55
N ARG A 382 -1.66 -24.81 1.45
CA ARG A 382 -0.92 -25.53 0.41
C ARG A 382 -1.54 -25.26 -0.96
N ALA A 383 -2.87 -25.35 -1.09
CA ALA A 383 -3.56 -24.98 -2.32
C ALA A 383 -3.27 -23.54 -2.75
N ILE A 384 -3.21 -22.60 -1.80
CA ILE A 384 -2.84 -21.20 -2.09
C ILE A 384 -1.43 -21.06 -2.68
N LEU A 385 -0.48 -21.86 -2.17
CA LEU A 385 0.91 -21.86 -2.63
C LEU A 385 1.09 -22.59 -3.97
N ASP A 386 0.35 -23.67 -4.18
CA ASP A 386 0.41 -24.49 -5.40
C ASP A 386 -0.29 -23.81 -6.59
N GLN A 387 -1.36 -23.06 -6.32
CA GLN A 387 -2.19 -22.40 -7.32
C GLN A 387 -2.30 -20.88 -7.09
N PRO A 388 -1.17 -20.14 -7.12
CA PRO A 388 -1.15 -18.73 -6.81
C PRO A 388 -2.05 -17.87 -7.73
N GLY A 389 -2.30 -18.34 -8.96
CA GLY A 389 -3.16 -17.67 -9.94
C GLY A 389 -4.64 -17.60 -9.55
N GLU A 390 -5.14 -18.56 -8.76
CA GLU A 390 -6.53 -18.56 -8.29
C GLU A 390 -6.70 -17.63 -7.08
N HIS A 391 -5.61 -17.40 -6.36
CA HIS A 391 -5.56 -16.61 -5.12
C HIS A 391 -4.82 -15.28 -5.28
N LEU A 392 -4.86 -14.68 -6.48
CA LEU A 392 -4.15 -13.43 -6.79
C LEU A 392 -4.46 -12.29 -5.81
N TRP A 393 -5.68 -12.18 -5.32
CA TRP A 393 -6.04 -11.16 -4.33
C TRP A 393 -5.34 -11.36 -2.97
N VAL A 394 -5.10 -12.62 -2.56
CA VAL A 394 -4.33 -12.95 -1.34
C VAL A 394 -2.87 -12.56 -1.54
N ILE A 395 -2.32 -12.89 -2.70
CA ILE A 395 -0.96 -12.51 -3.08
C ILE A 395 -0.83 -10.99 -3.15
N ALA A 396 -1.80 -10.30 -3.76
CA ALA A 396 -1.85 -8.85 -3.85
C ALA A 396 -1.98 -8.19 -2.47
N MET A 397 -2.74 -8.79 -1.55
CA MET A 397 -2.81 -8.36 -0.16
C MET A 397 -1.44 -8.44 0.52
N ILE A 398 -0.75 -9.58 0.44
CA ILE A 398 0.59 -9.74 1.05
C ILE A 398 1.60 -8.81 0.36
N ALA A 399 1.56 -8.71 -0.96
CA ALA A 399 2.42 -7.85 -1.77
C ALA A 399 2.14 -6.35 -1.56
N SER A 400 0.99 -5.98 -1.00
CA SER A 400 0.68 -4.58 -0.69
C SER A 400 1.67 -3.97 0.30
N THR A 401 2.31 -4.80 1.12
CA THR A 401 3.38 -4.41 2.05
C THR A 401 4.65 -3.91 1.34
N LEU A 402 4.79 -4.19 0.03
CA LEU A 402 5.87 -3.72 -0.83
C LEU A 402 5.57 -2.36 -1.48
N VAL A 403 4.32 -1.88 -1.46
CA VAL A 403 3.94 -0.58 -2.04
C VAL A 403 4.83 0.57 -1.55
N PRO A 404 5.14 0.70 -0.24
CA PRO A 404 5.98 1.79 0.26
C PRO A 404 7.41 1.71 -0.31
N THR A 405 7.94 0.49 -0.38
CA THR A 405 9.25 0.18 -0.96
C THR A 405 9.30 0.50 -2.44
N LEU A 406 8.23 0.22 -3.21
CA LEU A 406 8.17 0.59 -4.63
C LEU A 406 8.23 2.10 -4.82
N VAL A 407 7.54 2.87 -3.97
CA VAL A 407 7.59 4.34 -3.98
C VAL A 407 9.02 4.82 -3.68
N HIS A 408 9.67 4.27 -2.66
CA HIS A 408 11.02 4.65 -2.29
C HIS A 408 12.06 4.20 -3.32
N LEU A 409 11.92 3.02 -3.92
CA LEU A 409 12.75 2.57 -5.04
C LEU A 409 12.60 3.53 -6.22
N GLY A 410 11.38 3.94 -6.55
CA GLY A 410 11.14 4.98 -7.57
C GLY A 410 11.85 6.29 -7.24
N LEU A 411 11.80 6.75 -5.98
CA LEU A 411 12.53 7.94 -5.52
C LEU A 411 14.05 7.75 -5.53
N ALA A 412 14.55 6.57 -5.19
CA ALA A 412 15.96 6.23 -5.18
C ALA A 412 16.54 6.18 -6.59
N LEU A 413 15.80 5.59 -7.54
CA LEU A 413 16.12 5.65 -8.97
C LEU A 413 16.08 7.09 -9.48
N PHE A 414 15.07 7.88 -9.10
CA PHE A 414 15.01 9.29 -9.46
C PHE A 414 16.16 10.11 -8.85
N SER A 415 16.66 9.72 -7.68
CA SER A 415 17.79 10.38 -7.01
C SER A 415 19.10 10.29 -7.79
N LEU A 416 19.22 9.33 -8.70
CA LEU A 416 20.41 9.19 -9.54
C LEU A 416 20.67 10.44 -10.41
N ILE A 417 19.64 11.27 -10.68
CA ILE A 417 19.83 12.58 -11.33
C ILE A 417 20.80 13.47 -10.55
N THR A 418 20.86 13.30 -9.23
CA THR A 418 21.73 14.07 -8.34
C THR A 418 23.18 13.59 -8.36
N TRP A 419 23.47 12.47 -9.04
CA TRP A 419 24.84 11.96 -9.18
C TRP A 419 25.66 12.77 -10.18
N VAL A 420 25.01 13.44 -11.14
CA VAL A 420 25.71 14.33 -12.06
C VAL A 420 26.07 15.61 -11.30
N PRO A 421 27.37 15.91 -11.11
CA PRO A 421 27.80 17.05 -10.31
C PRO A 421 27.27 18.39 -10.86
N VAL A 422 26.92 19.31 -9.97
CA VAL A 422 26.47 20.67 -10.37
C VAL A 422 27.47 21.38 -11.28
N PRO A 423 28.80 21.28 -11.08
CA PRO A 423 29.78 21.87 -12.01
C PRO A 423 29.71 21.31 -13.43
N PHE A 424 29.29 20.06 -13.61
CA PHE A 424 29.08 19.47 -14.94
C PHE A 424 27.91 20.15 -15.65
N TRP A 425 26.79 20.35 -14.95
CA TRP A 425 25.63 21.08 -15.47
C TRP A 425 25.96 22.54 -15.79
N GLN A 426 26.64 23.23 -14.87
CA GLN A 426 27.05 24.63 -15.04
C GLN A 426 28.04 24.77 -16.21
N GLY A 427 29.11 23.97 -16.24
CA GLY A 427 30.10 24.03 -17.32
C GLY A 427 29.57 23.57 -18.69
N GLY A 428 28.49 22.79 -18.73
CA GLY A 428 27.77 22.51 -19.97
C GLY A 428 26.98 23.73 -20.46
N VAL A 429 26.30 24.42 -19.53
CA VAL A 429 25.55 25.64 -19.83
C VAL A 429 26.45 26.82 -20.15
N ASP A 430 27.52 27.06 -19.40
CA ASP A 430 28.43 28.17 -19.66
C ASP A 430 29.04 28.03 -21.07
N ARG A 431 29.43 26.82 -21.48
CA ARG A 431 29.87 26.54 -22.86
C ARG A 431 28.79 26.68 -23.92
N LEU A 432 27.51 26.52 -23.58
CA LEU A 432 26.39 26.79 -24.50
C LEU A 432 26.22 28.30 -24.71
N LEU A 433 26.51 29.08 -23.67
CA LEU A 433 26.25 30.51 -23.59
C LEU A 433 27.42 31.38 -24.08
N ASP A 434 28.65 30.89 -23.96
CA ASP A 434 29.88 31.59 -24.36
C ASP A 434 30.27 31.39 -25.84
N GLN A 435 29.40 30.82 -26.68
CA GLN A 435 29.73 30.46 -28.07
C GLN A 435 29.36 31.57 -29.07
N GLU A 436 30.36 32.19 -29.68
CA GLU A 436 30.21 33.06 -30.87
C GLU A 436 30.04 32.24 -32.16
N ASP A 437 30.49 30.98 -32.20
CA ASP A 437 30.35 30.08 -33.34
C ASP A 437 29.11 29.17 -33.21
N THR A 438 28.25 29.22 -34.23
CA THR A 438 27.09 28.36 -34.42
C THR A 438 27.37 26.86 -34.21
N MET A 439 28.52 26.34 -34.65
CA MET A 439 28.79 24.90 -34.63
C MET A 439 29.09 24.38 -33.22
N GLY A 440 29.84 25.14 -32.41
CA GLY A 440 30.09 24.73 -31.03
C GLY A 440 28.89 24.94 -30.10
N GLY A 441 27.99 25.90 -30.42
CA GLY A 441 26.68 26.01 -29.78
C GLY A 441 25.83 24.74 -29.97
N TRP A 442 25.79 24.20 -31.19
CA TRP A 442 25.14 22.92 -31.49
C TRP A 442 25.74 21.75 -30.70
N TRP A 443 27.07 21.68 -30.57
CA TRP A 443 27.73 20.64 -29.77
C TRP A 443 27.45 20.77 -28.27
N ALA A 444 27.39 21.99 -27.74
CA ALA A 444 27.03 22.23 -26.34
C ALA A 444 25.56 21.86 -26.08
N ALA A 445 24.66 22.20 -26.99
CA ALA A 445 23.24 21.85 -26.91
C ALA A 445 23.01 20.34 -27.01
N ALA A 446 23.68 19.68 -27.95
CA ALA A 446 23.64 18.23 -28.13
C ALA A 446 24.21 17.48 -26.91
N ARG A 447 25.27 18.01 -26.27
CA ARG A 447 25.81 17.45 -25.02
C ARG A 447 24.86 17.65 -23.84
N LEU A 448 24.23 18.82 -23.71
CA LEU A 448 23.27 19.10 -22.64
C LEU A 448 21.97 18.30 -22.81
N SER A 449 21.43 18.24 -24.02
CA SER A 449 20.28 17.38 -24.33
C SER A 449 20.65 15.91 -24.18
N GLY A 450 21.87 15.51 -24.55
CA GLY A 450 22.40 14.16 -24.39
C GLY A 450 22.59 13.80 -22.92
N ALA A 451 23.04 14.73 -22.10
CA ALA A 451 23.07 14.56 -20.65
C ALA A 451 21.66 14.49 -20.08
N LEU A 452 20.71 15.31 -20.54
CA LEU A 452 19.33 15.27 -20.06
C LEU A 452 18.62 13.98 -20.43
N VAL A 453 18.56 13.66 -21.73
CA VAL A 453 17.92 12.45 -22.23
C VAL A 453 18.71 11.21 -21.85
N GLY A 454 20.03 11.27 -21.77
CA GLY A 454 20.86 10.17 -21.30
C GLY A 454 20.71 9.91 -19.80
N VAL A 455 20.58 10.95 -18.98
CA VAL A 455 20.33 10.80 -17.53
C VAL A 455 18.90 10.30 -17.31
N TYR A 456 17.87 11.00 -17.81
CA TYR A 456 16.47 10.58 -17.61
C TYR A 456 16.11 9.30 -18.38
N GLY A 457 16.51 9.19 -19.64
CA GLY A 457 16.30 8.01 -20.48
C GLY A 457 17.16 6.83 -20.04
N GLY A 458 18.40 7.07 -19.61
CA GLY A 458 19.24 6.04 -18.99
C GLY A 458 18.63 5.49 -17.70
N PHE A 459 17.93 6.30 -16.89
CA PHE A 459 17.19 5.79 -15.74
C PHE A 459 15.96 5.00 -16.12
N LEU A 460 15.23 5.39 -17.17
CA LEU A 460 14.12 4.59 -17.68
C LEU A 460 14.63 3.25 -18.23
N LEU A 461 15.76 3.25 -18.93
CA LEU A 461 16.39 2.04 -19.45
C LEU A 461 16.96 1.16 -18.32
N LEU A 462 17.63 1.75 -17.33
CA LEU A 462 18.17 1.02 -16.18
C LEU A 462 17.03 0.46 -15.32
N GLY A 463 16.01 1.26 -15.03
CA GLY A 463 14.81 0.82 -14.32
C GLY A 463 14.09 -0.29 -15.09
N GLY A 464 13.93 -0.14 -16.40
CA GLY A 464 13.39 -1.16 -17.29
C GLY A 464 14.24 -2.43 -17.32
N ALA A 465 15.56 -2.32 -17.35
CA ALA A 465 16.49 -3.44 -17.31
C ALA A 465 16.47 -4.17 -15.96
N VAL A 466 16.37 -3.44 -14.85
CA VAL A 466 16.19 -4.03 -13.51
C VAL A 466 14.86 -4.76 -13.41
N LEU A 467 13.76 -4.13 -13.85
CA LEU A 467 12.44 -4.78 -13.87
C LEU A 467 12.43 -6.01 -14.78
N TRP A 468 13.10 -5.93 -15.93
CA TRP A 468 13.27 -7.06 -16.84
C TRP A 468 14.10 -8.17 -16.21
N ALA A 469 15.22 -7.85 -15.55
CA ALA A 469 16.04 -8.84 -14.85
C ALA A 469 15.27 -9.49 -13.70
N LEU A 470 14.54 -8.72 -12.91
CA LEU A 470 13.64 -9.21 -11.86
C LEU A 470 12.54 -10.09 -12.43
N TRP A 471 12.03 -9.80 -13.62
CA TRP A 471 11.07 -10.64 -14.33
C TRP A 471 11.69 -11.97 -14.76
N GLN A 472 12.87 -11.95 -15.37
CA GLN A 472 13.59 -13.17 -15.79
C GLN A 472 13.92 -14.07 -14.60
N LEU A 473 14.38 -13.47 -13.50
CA LEU A 473 14.65 -14.18 -12.26
C LEU A 473 13.38 -14.47 -11.46
N GLY A 474 12.25 -13.87 -11.84
CA GLY A 474 11.00 -13.90 -11.09
C GLY A 474 10.50 -15.32 -10.89
N ALA A 475 10.53 -16.16 -11.92
CA ALA A 475 10.13 -17.56 -11.80
C ALA A 475 11.01 -18.34 -10.80
N VAL A 476 12.32 -18.12 -10.81
CA VAL A 476 13.27 -18.77 -9.88
C VAL A 476 13.10 -18.24 -8.46
N ILE A 477 12.93 -16.92 -8.32
CA ILE A 477 12.70 -16.27 -7.02
C ILE A 477 11.38 -16.74 -6.42
N VAL A 478 10.30 -16.74 -7.21
CA VAL A 478 8.97 -17.18 -6.78
C VAL A 478 8.98 -18.66 -6.44
N SER A 479 9.55 -19.53 -7.28
CA SER A 479 9.62 -20.97 -6.98
C SER A 479 10.47 -21.28 -5.75
N GLY A 480 11.64 -20.65 -5.60
CA GLY A 480 12.48 -20.80 -4.41
C GLY A 480 11.78 -20.32 -3.14
N TYR A 481 11.07 -19.19 -3.24
CA TYR A 481 10.29 -18.63 -2.14
C TYR A 481 9.11 -19.51 -1.74
N VAL A 482 8.32 -19.97 -2.71
CA VAL A 482 7.21 -20.90 -2.49
C VAL A 482 7.71 -22.23 -1.92
N GLY A 483 8.82 -22.76 -2.47
CA GLY A 483 9.46 -23.98 -1.94
C GLY A 483 9.89 -23.84 -0.48
N TRP A 484 10.46 -22.69 -0.09
CA TRP A 484 10.78 -22.41 1.31
C TRP A 484 9.52 -22.37 2.20
N LEU A 485 8.42 -21.78 1.72
CA LEU A 485 7.15 -21.79 2.45
C LEU A 485 6.55 -23.20 2.60
N HIS A 486 6.70 -24.08 1.60
CA HIS A 486 6.33 -25.50 1.75
C HIS A 486 7.15 -26.20 2.82
N VAL A 487 8.48 -25.99 2.85
CA VAL A 487 9.35 -26.55 3.90
C VAL A 487 8.90 -26.07 5.28
N LEU A 488 8.54 -24.80 5.43
CA LEU A 488 7.98 -24.27 6.67
C LEU A 488 6.65 -24.95 7.03
N LEU A 489 5.74 -25.11 6.06
CA LEU A 489 4.45 -25.76 6.25
C LEU A 489 4.60 -27.23 6.68
N ASP A 490 5.55 -27.94 6.07
CA ASP A 490 5.91 -29.33 6.41
C ASP A 490 6.50 -29.42 7.82
N TRP A 491 7.40 -28.50 8.19
CA TRP A 491 8.00 -28.45 9.53
C TRP A 491 6.98 -28.26 10.65
N ILE A 492 5.92 -27.47 10.40
CA ILE A 492 4.83 -27.25 11.36
C ILE A 492 3.94 -28.49 11.49
N GLY A 493 3.98 -29.41 10.51
CA GLY A 493 3.16 -30.62 10.49
C GLY A 493 1.73 -30.36 10.04
N SER A 494 1.50 -29.34 9.20
CA SER A 494 0.16 -29.00 8.71
C SER A 494 -0.52 -30.23 8.08
N PRO A 495 -1.81 -30.50 8.39
CA PRO A 495 -2.54 -31.60 7.76
C PRO A 495 -2.56 -31.41 6.25
N VAL A 496 -2.39 -32.51 5.52
CA VAL A 496 -2.46 -32.56 4.04
C VAL A 496 -3.82 -33.14 3.69
N MET A 497 -4.60 -32.48 2.83
CA MET A 497 -5.79 -33.12 2.26
C MET A 497 -5.34 -34.42 1.57
N PRO A 498 -5.94 -35.58 1.84
CA PRO A 498 -5.73 -36.73 0.99
C PRO A 498 -6.16 -36.32 -0.42
N VAL A 499 -5.22 -36.36 -1.38
CA VAL A 499 -5.54 -36.14 -2.78
C VAL A 499 -6.51 -37.25 -3.16
N VAL A 500 -7.79 -36.90 -3.31
CA VAL A 500 -8.78 -37.80 -3.90
C VAL A 500 -8.45 -37.83 -5.39
N ILE A 501 -7.64 -38.82 -5.79
CA ILE A 501 -7.26 -39.09 -7.18
C ILE A 501 -8.47 -39.60 -7.95
#